data_AF-A0A934S6F3-F1
#
_entry.id   AF-A0A934S6F3-F1
#
_cell.length_a   1.000
_cell.length_b   1.000
_cell.length_c   1.000
_cell.angle_alpha   90.00
_cell.angle_beta   90.00
_cell.angle_gamma   90.00
#
_symmetry.space_group_name_H-M   'P 1'
#
loop_
_entity.id
_entity.type
_entity.pdbx_description
1 polymer ?
#
loop_
_entity_poly.entity_id
_entity_poly.type
_entity_poly.pdbx_seq_one_letter_code
_entity_poly.pdbx_strand_id
1 'polypeptide(L)'
;MNLFRALLIALPALSTSLPAVEIVSWKAPVDDLVPEPFHAPGVIRLPYPPEECVFFQPGDELWDIRPLFADSEMNKQLQIEWIIWDARSGRVTAKGEMSDLWKIHQRLRGQDQPSHIRLTLSLYEVPPDQSRPVISSKPAATVSWLTDSDEFEVEAADPFYLLGATGTALLDDTNTVTSVKISTRSWLGDQQPMTVDTAFDLETGGSRWFARDLLDGKGMDLVLSSKAELIDGTPTDQITLVQHGNDAVSVSDEFKSTRFQLPDGRWVHALPFPLDVFANLIETKPAGKGMDDPFAATSDGASEWRPVGDFLKKQFPKLASIAPPDDLRATIPYDLLDFRPWLQQHTPSAIEESSFIAYDPLGERVIAISNDQNDGLDEFDRYFSTLDDPETPHILVTLTGNGKTQLVGISGLTASISRTSKLGQEPERLMEISPTFGDANPANPGLTELGLNYRSGPSDNRPSFSIKSKLQLEPGQPLEIMGSSGSDGSGSGIRLECEMLDTDTH
;
A
#
# COMPACT_ATOMS: atom_id res chain seq x y z
N MET A 1 -47.98 -37.95 32.75
CA MET A 1 -46.73 -37.29 33.17
C MET A 1 -45.63 -37.50 32.10
N ASN A 2 -45.92 -37.15 30.83
CA ASN A 2 -45.00 -37.30 29.68
C ASN A 2 -45.40 -36.36 28.52
N LEU A 3 -45.67 -35.09 28.82
CA LEU A 3 -45.95 -34.07 27.79
C LEU A 3 -45.23 -32.73 28.04
N PHE A 4 -44.57 -32.56 29.19
CA PHE A 4 -43.83 -31.35 29.55
C PHE A 4 -42.32 -31.41 29.28
N ARG A 5 -41.78 -32.56 28.85
CA ARG A 5 -40.35 -32.71 28.52
C ARG A 5 -40.01 -32.61 27.03
N ALA A 6 -41.01 -32.56 26.15
CA ALA A 6 -40.80 -32.43 24.71
C ALA A 6 -40.76 -30.98 24.22
N LEU A 7 -41.05 -29.99 25.08
CA LEU A 7 -41.09 -28.57 24.70
C LEU A 7 -39.81 -27.78 25.04
N LEU A 8 -38.76 -28.46 25.51
CA LEU A 8 -37.52 -27.82 25.99
C LEU A 8 -36.26 -28.22 25.21
N ILE A 9 -36.38 -28.98 24.11
CA ILE A 9 -35.25 -29.45 23.28
C ILE A 9 -35.43 -29.05 21.78
N ALA A 10 -36.20 -27.99 21.50
CA ALA A 10 -36.38 -27.50 20.13
C ALA A 10 -36.33 -25.96 20.04
N LEU A 11 -35.35 -25.34 20.70
CA LEU A 11 -34.93 -23.95 20.44
C LEU A 11 -33.40 -23.87 20.57
N PRO A 12 -32.68 -24.38 19.57
CA PRO A 12 -31.66 -23.57 18.92
C PRO A 12 -31.87 -23.66 17.40
N ALA A 13 -32.98 -23.12 16.89
CA ALA A 13 -33.25 -23.06 15.45
C ALA A 13 -34.08 -21.83 15.05
N LEU A 14 -34.05 -20.80 15.90
CA LEU A 14 -34.42 -19.45 15.54
C LEU A 14 -33.28 -18.55 16.03
N SER A 15 -32.07 -18.81 15.53
CA SER A 15 -31.16 -17.72 15.22
C SER A 15 -31.81 -16.95 14.06
N THR A 16 -32.87 -16.19 14.37
CA THR A 16 -33.23 -15.04 13.56
C THR A 16 -31.93 -14.25 13.48
N SER A 17 -31.32 -14.24 12.30
CA SER A 17 -30.12 -13.47 12.01
C SER A 17 -30.45 -12.03 12.36
N LEU A 18 -30.07 -11.62 13.57
CA LEU A 18 -29.81 -10.21 13.79
C LEU A 18 -28.72 -9.90 12.76
N PRO A 19 -28.93 -8.89 11.90
CA PRO A 19 -27.89 -8.45 10.99
C PRO A 19 -26.59 -8.29 11.79
N ALA A 20 -25.46 -8.75 11.26
CA ALA A 20 -24.19 -8.46 11.92
C ALA A 20 -24.07 -6.94 11.97
N VAL A 21 -24.07 -6.40 13.19
CA VAL A 21 -23.97 -4.96 13.40
C VAL A 21 -22.49 -4.65 13.53
N GLU A 22 -21.97 -3.95 12.54
CA GLU A 22 -20.56 -3.58 12.47
C GLU A 22 -20.35 -2.26 13.20
N ILE A 23 -19.16 -2.08 13.80
CA ILE A 23 -18.73 -0.80 14.36
C ILE A 23 -17.51 -0.34 13.57
N VAL A 24 -17.66 0.78 12.86
CA VAL A 24 -16.62 1.34 12.00
C VAL A 24 -16.28 2.74 12.49
N SER A 25 -14.98 3.05 12.51
CA SER A 25 -14.44 4.33 12.94
C SER A 25 -13.59 4.94 11.83
N TRP A 26 -13.91 6.17 11.45
CA TRP A 26 -13.17 6.96 10.46
C TRP A 26 -12.47 8.12 11.13
N LYS A 27 -11.21 8.34 10.78
CA LYS A 27 -10.54 9.60 11.00
C LYS A 27 -11.11 10.60 10.00
N ALA A 28 -11.78 11.65 10.47
CA ALA A 28 -12.42 12.62 9.59
C ALA A 28 -12.51 14.00 10.27
N PRO A 29 -12.23 15.10 9.55
CA PRO A 29 -12.41 16.45 10.05
C PRO A 29 -13.91 16.76 10.03
N VAL A 30 -14.56 16.60 11.19
CA VAL A 30 -16.01 16.86 11.30
C VAL A 30 -16.35 18.33 10.97
N ASP A 31 -15.39 19.23 11.10
CA ASP A 31 -15.51 20.65 10.71
C ASP A 31 -15.80 20.82 9.21
N ASP A 32 -15.37 19.89 8.36
CA ASP A 32 -15.68 19.91 6.91
C ASP A 32 -17.12 19.47 6.62
N LEU A 33 -17.75 18.73 7.54
CA LEU A 33 -19.13 18.31 7.40
C LEU A 33 -20.11 19.42 7.80
N VAL A 34 -19.78 20.18 8.84
CA VAL A 34 -20.58 21.33 9.33
C VAL A 34 -19.64 22.36 9.98
N PRO A 35 -19.66 23.63 9.53
CA PRO A 35 -18.98 24.70 10.26
C PRO A 35 -19.63 24.87 11.63
N GLU A 36 -18.85 24.67 12.70
CA GLU A 36 -19.30 24.64 14.10
C GLU A 36 -20.19 23.43 14.46
N PRO A 37 -19.65 22.20 14.44
CA PRO A 37 -20.44 20.98 14.68
C PRO A 37 -21.10 20.96 16.07
N PHE A 38 -20.52 21.66 17.06
CA PHE A 38 -21.05 21.80 18.42
C PHE A 38 -22.32 22.66 18.54
N HIS A 39 -22.62 23.46 17.52
CA HIS A 39 -23.79 24.36 17.51
C HIS A 39 -24.89 23.91 16.56
N ALA A 40 -24.68 22.79 15.86
CA ALA A 40 -25.66 22.22 14.96
C ALA A 40 -26.91 21.71 15.72
N PRO A 41 -28.13 21.99 15.22
CA PRO A 41 -29.35 21.54 15.86
C PRO A 41 -29.40 20.03 16.09
N GLY A 42 -29.70 19.61 17.32
CA GLY A 42 -29.87 18.20 17.68
C GLY A 42 -28.58 17.46 18.03
N VAL A 43 -27.40 18.01 17.71
CA VAL A 43 -26.12 17.43 18.14
C VAL A 43 -26.01 17.58 19.66
N ILE A 44 -25.81 16.47 20.36
CA ILE A 44 -25.76 16.43 21.83
C ILE A 44 -24.44 15.85 22.31
N ARG A 45 -23.85 16.47 23.34
CA ARG A 45 -22.71 15.88 24.04
C ARG A 45 -23.17 14.68 24.85
N LEU A 46 -22.45 13.58 24.72
CA LEU A 46 -22.68 12.35 25.48
C LEU A 46 -21.74 12.31 26.69
N PRO A 47 -22.25 12.05 27.91
CA PRO A 47 -21.40 11.91 29.08
C PRO A 47 -20.63 10.58 29.11
N TYR A 48 -21.12 9.58 28.37
CA TYR A 48 -20.56 8.22 28.29
C TYR A 48 -20.85 7.65 26.89
N PRO A 49 -20.05 6.68 26.41
CA PRO A 49 -20.35 5.98 25.17
C PRO A 49 -21.65 5.17 25.31
N PRO A 50 -22.37 4.91 24.20
CA PRO A 50 -23.64 4.18 24.21
C PRO A 50 -23.46 2.71 24.60
N GLU A 51 -22.29 2.14 24.32
CA GLU A 51 -21.86 0.80 24.72
C GLU A 51 -20.33 0.70 24.80
N GLU A 52 -19.82 -0.44 25.26
CA GLU A 52 -18.38 -0.72 25.25
C GLU A 52 -17.87 -0.83 23.81
N CYS A 53 -16.88 0.00 23.48
CA CYS A 53 -16.36 0.14 22.13
C CYS A 53 -14.87 0.45 22.21
N VAL A 54 -14.07 -0.22 21.37
CA VAL A 54 -12.59 -0.13 21.39
C VAL A 54 -12.09 1.27 21.04
N PHE A 55 -12.92 2.05 20.34
CA PHE A 55 -12.60 3.38 19.87
C PHE A 55 -12.83 4.48 20.90
N PHE A 56 -13.43 4.17 22.06
CA PHE A 56 -13.72 5.16 23.10
C PHE A 56 -12.95 4.85 24.38
N GLN A 57 -12.33 5.87 24.95
CA GLN A 57 -11.54 5.81 26.16
C GLN A 57 -12.20 6.64 27.29
N PRO A 58 -11.94 6.28 28.56
CA PRO A 58 -12.39 7.09 29.68
C PRO A 58 -11.86 8.53 29.61
N GLY A 59 -12.78 9.49 29.58
CA GLY A 59 -12.45 10.93 29.51
C GLY A 59 -12.46 11.51 28.09
N ASP A 60 -12.87 10.75 27.09
CA ASP A 60 -13.11 11.26 25.74
C ASP A 60 -14.29 12.24 25.68
N GLU A 61 -14.29 13.07 24.65
CA GLU A 61 -15.31 14.09 24.45
C GLU A 61 -16.24 13.67 23.31
N LEU A 62 -17.30 12.96 23.69
CA LEU A 62 -18.20 12.27 22.76
C LEU A 62 -19.42 13.14 22.41
N TRP A 63 -19.78 13.15 21.13
CA TRP A 63 -20.92 13.90 20.59
C TRP A 63 -21.76 13.01 19.67
N ASP A 64 -23.07 12.94 19.90
CA ASP A 64 -24.00 12.28 18.99
C ASP A 64 -24.25 13.18 17.78
N ILE A 65 -23.70 12.77 16.63
CA ILE A 65 -23.77 13.53 15.40
C ILE A 65 -24.79 12.96 14.41
N ARG A 66 -25.63 11.99 14.82
CA ARG A 66 -26.70 11.44 13.96
C ARG A 66 -27.54 12.52 13.25
N PRO A 67 -27.91 13.65 13.90
CA PRO A 67 -28.69 14.70 13.24
C PRO A 67 -28.01 15.34 12.03
N LEU A 68 -26.66 15.39 12.00
CA LEU A 68 -25.91 15.89 10.84
C LEU A 68 -26.11 15.01 9.59
N PHE A 69 -26.47 13.76 9.83
CA PHE A 69 -26.84 12.81 8.81
C PHE A 69 -28.36 12.76 8.63
N ALA A 70 -29.22 13.41 9.39
CA ALA A 70 -30.68 13.25 9.21
C ALA A 70 -31.26 14.08 8.04
N ASP A 71 -30.64 15.20 7.67
CA ASP A 71 -31.26 16.23 6.81
C ASP A 71 -31.16 16.01 5.30
N SER A 72 -30.48 14.96 4.83
CA SER A 72 -30.42 14.66 3.39
C SER A 72 -31.46 13.61 2.99
N GLU A 73 -32.07 13.76 1.80
CA GLU A 73 -32.98 12.75 1.22
C GLU A 73 -32.36 11.34 1.16
N MET A 74 -31.03 11.25 1.06
CA MET A 74 -30.25 10.01 1.11
C MET A 74 -30.37 9.27 2.45
N ASN A 75 -30.65 10.02 3.52
CA ASN A 75 -30.46 9.57 4.89
C ASN A 75 -31.75 9.28 5.65
N LYS A 76 -32.92 9.62 5.08
CA LYS A 76 -34.23 9.23 5.62
C LYS A 76 -34.42 7.71 5.72
N GLN A 77 -33.51 6.93 5.13
CA GLN A 77 -33.52 5.46 5.10
C GLN A 77 -32.35 4.80 5.84
N LEU A 78 -31.42 5.57 6.43
CA LEU A 78 -30.31 5.01 7.20
C LEU A 78 -30.84 4.37 8.49
N GLN A 79 -30.61 3.07 8.65
CA GLN A 79 -30.92 2.32 9.87
C GLN A 79 -29.64 2.13 10.70
N ILE A 80 -29.06 3.26 11.11
CA ILE A 80 -27.86 3.31 11.95
C ILE A 80 -28.27 3.41 13.42
N GLU A 81 -27.65 2.60 14.29
CA GLU A 81 -27.95 2.58 15.72
C GLU A 81 -27.46 3.87 16.39
N TRP A 82 -26.20 4.22 16.17
CA TRP A 82 -25.57 5.45 16.64
C TRP A 82 -24.42 5.91 15.73
N ILE A 83 -24.17 7.22 15.72
CA ILE A 83 -23.03 7.87 15.06
C ILE A 83 -22.48 8.89 16.04
N ILE A 84 -21.23 8.69 16.44
CA ILE A 84 -20.59 9.46 17.51
C ILE A 84 -19.29 10.04 16.99
N TRP A 85 -19.09 11.32 17.23
CA TRP A 85 -17.81 11.96 17.08
C TRP A 85 -17.09 12.03 18.42
N ASP A 86 -15.85 11.55 18.46
CA ASP A 86 -14.92 11.86 19.53
C ASP A 86 -14.05 13.05 19.12
N ALA A 87 -14.31 14.20 19.75
CA ALA A 87 -13.60 15.44 19.47
C ALA A 87 -12.11 15.37 19.89
N ARG A 88 -11.72 14.43 20.77
CA ARG A 88 -10.34 14.28 21.22
C ARG A 88 -9.48 13.54 20.21
N SER A 89 -9.96 12.39 19.72
CA SER A 89 -9.25 11.63 18.68
C SER A 89 -9.52 12.15 17.27
N GLY A 90 -10.55 12.98 17.08
CA GLY A 90 -10.98 13.45 15.76
C GLY A 90 -11.59 12.33 14.93
N ARG A 91 -12.19 11.32 15.57
CA ARG A 91 -12.77 10.15 14.90
C ARG A 91 -14.29 10.17 14.95
N VAL A 92 -14.91 9.81 13.84
CA VAL A 92 -16.33 9.51 13.75
C VAL A 92 -16.48 8.00 13.80
N THR A 93 -17.23 7.49 14.76
CA THR A 93 -17.52 6.07 14.93
C THR A 93 -19.01 5.84 14.79
N ALA A 94 -19.40 4.85 14.00
CA ALA A 94 -20.80 4.49 13.80
C ALA A 94 -21.02 2.99 13.96
N LYS A 95 -22.25 2.63 14.34
CA LYS A 95 -22.70 1.25 14.45
C LYS A 95 -23.95 1.00 13.62
N GLY A 96 -23.90 0.00 12.74
CA GLY A 96 -25.02 -0.35 11.88
C GLY A 96 -24.71 -1.51 10.93
N GLU A 97 -25.62 -1.75 9.98
CA GLU A 97 -25.35 -2.68 8.88
C GLU A 97 -24.36 -2.08 7.89
N MET A 98 -23.52 -2.92 7.27
CA MET A 98 -22.58 -2.45 6.24
C MET A 98 -23.30 -1.69 5.11
N SER A 99 -24.53 -2.11 4.76
CA SER A 99 -25.41 -1.49 3.76
C SER A 99 -25.80 -0.03 4.04
N ASP A 100 -25.59 0.44 5.26
CA ASP A 100 -25.77 1.84 5.67
C ASP A 100 -24.44 2.51 6.06
N LEU A 101 -23.49 1.77 6.66
CA LEU A 101 -22.17 2.29 7.03
C LEU A 101 -21.35 2.74 5.82
N TRP A 102 -21.48 2.07 4.67
CA TRP A 102 -20.79 2.52 3.45
C TRP A 102 -21.23 3.92 3.01
N LYS A 103 -22.49 4.31 3.26
CA LYS A 103 -22.98 5.66 2.93
C LYS A 103 -22.35 6.73 3.83
N ILE A 104 -22.05 6.37 5.08
CA ILE A 104 -21.29 7.23 6.00
C ILE A 104 -19.85 7.34 5.49
N HIS A 105 -19.20 6.22 5.20
CA HIS A 105 -17.85 6.18 4.63
C HIS A 105 -17.73 7.08 3.38
N GLN A 106 -18.68 6.97 2.46
CA GLN A 106 -18.75 7.77 1.24
C GLN A 106 -19.02 9.27 1.46
N ARG A 107 -19.61 9.64 2.59
CA ARG A 107 -19.80 11.05 2.95
C ARG A 107 -18.59 11.61 3.67
N LEU A 108 -17.92 10.80 4.47
CA LEU A 108 -16.73 11.20 5.21
C LEU A 108 -15.50 11.26 4.32
N ARG A 109 -15.41 10.41 3.30
CA ARG A 109 -14.28 10.30 2.35
C ARG A 109 -12.94 10.44 3.06
N GLY A 110 -12.74 9.58 4.07
CA GLY A 110 -11.56 9.63 4.92
C GLY A 110 -10.25 9.60 4.12
N GLN A 111 -10.20 8.79 3.05
CA GLN A 111 -9.05 8.68 2.14
C GLN A 111 -8.79 9.92 1.27
N ASP A 112 -9.79 10.79 1.03
CA ASP A 112 -9.63 11.99 0.20
C ASP A 112 -9.03 13.16 1.00
N GLN A 113 -8.78 12.96 2.30
CA GLN A 113 -8.14 13.98 3.13
C GLN A 113 -6.70 14.23 2.65
N PRO A 114 -6.23 15.49 2.73
CA PRO A 114 -4.85 15.79 2.42
C PRO A 114 -3.88 14.93 3.25
N SER A 115 -3.05 14.18 2.54
CA SER A 115 -2.02 13.31 3.09
C SER A 115 -0.63 13.76 2.66
N HIS A 116 0.35 13.51 3.50
CA HIS A 116 1.76 13.72 3.21
C HIS A 116 2.45 12.36 3.26
N ILE A 117 3.54 12.22 2.50
CA ILE A 117 4.38 11.03 2.60
C ILE A 117 5.47 11.28 3.63
N ARG A 118 5.55 10.40 4.62
CA ARG A 118 6.72 10.28 5.48
C ARG A 118 7.70 9.29 4.89
N LEU A 119 8.87 9.78 4.51
CA LEU A 119 10.01 8.93 4.20
C LEU A 119 10.85 8.72 5.46
N THR A 120 11.30 7.48 5.66
CA THR A 120 12.16 7.11 6.79
C THR A 120 13.36 6.33 6.29
N LEU A 121 14.53 6.94 6.40
CA LEU A 121 15.80 6.29 6.12
C LEU A 121 16.34 5.68 7.41
N SER A 122 16.64 4.39 7.35
CA SER A 122 17.18 3.62 8.46
C SER A 122 18.53 3.01 8.10
N LEU A 123 19.48 3.16 9.00
CA LEU A 123 20.82 2.60 8.94
C LEU A 123 20.93 1.44 9.93
N TYR A 124 21.31 0.26 9.44
CA TYR A 124 21.54 -0.93 10.24
C TYR A 124 22.99 -1.36 10.17
N GLU A 125 23.49 -1.95 11.25
CA GLU A 125 24.73 -2.71 11.22
C GLU A 125 24.46 -4.11 10.66
N VAL A 126 25.31 -4.58 9.73
CA VAL A 126 25.17 -5.92 9.16
C VAL A 126 25.44 -6.96 10.25
N PRO A 127 24.48 -7.86 10.56
CA PRO A 127 24.67 -8.85 11.61
C PRO A 127 25.76 -9.88 11.24
N PRO A 128 26.35 -10.60 12.22
CA PRO A 128 27.40 -11.59 11.97
C PRO A 128 26.98 -12.73 11.04
N ASP A 129 25.69 -13.08 11.04
CA ASP A 129 25.11 -14.09 10.16
C ASP A 129 24.81 -13.55 8.74
N GLN A 130 25.05 -12.26 8.50
CA GLN A 130 24.82 -11.55 7.25
C GLN A 130 23.36 -11.57 6.76
N SER A 131 22.42 -11.88 7.66
CA SER A 131 20.99 -11.79 7.37
C SER A 131 20.60 -10.35 6.99
N ARG A 132 19.55 -10.19 6.16
CA ARG A 132 19.00 -8.87 5.85
C ARG A 132 18.25 -8.32 7.06
N PRO A 133 18.18 -6.98 7.24
CA PRO A 133 17.32 -6.40 8.27
C PRO A 133 15.88 -6.84 8.02
N VAL A 134 15.26 -7.49 9.00
CA VAL A 134 13.81 -7.71 9.01
C VAL A 134 13.12 -6.49 9.61
N ILE A 135 11.84 -6.28 9.28
CA ILE A 135 11.04 -5.11 9.72
C ILE A 135 11.09 -4.88 11.24
N SER A 136 11.23 -5.94 12.04
CA SER A 136 11.32 -5.87 13.51
C SER A 136 12.72 -5.52 14.06
N SER A 137 13.73 -5.40 13.20
CA SER A 137 15.11 -5.09 13.62
C SER A 137 15.20 -3.65 14.10
N LYS A 138 15.99 -3.40 15.16
CA LYS A 138 16.24 -2.03 15.63
C LYS A 138 17.36 -1.39 14.80
N PRO A 139 17.13 -0.24 14.13
CA PRO A 139 18.17 0.47 13.41
C PRO A 139 19.20 1.09 14.35
N ALA A 140 20.43 1.24 13.86
CA ALA A 140 21.50 1.97 14.54
C ALA A 140 21.27 3.48 14.49
N ALA A 141 20.73 3.98 13.38
CA ALA A 141 20.30 5.36 13.20
C ALA A 141 19.08 5.46 12.29
N THR A 142 18.24 6.47 12.53
CA THR A 142 17.05 6.73 11.72
C THR A 142 16.91 8.24 11.51
N VAL A 143 16.52 8.63 10.31
CA VAL A 143 16.07 9.98 9.99
C VAL A 143 14.76 9.90 9.23
N SER A 144 13.76 10.69 9.63
CA SER A 144 12.43 10.70 9.03
C SER A 144 12.04 12.12 8.68
N TRP A 145 11.39 12.31 7.54
CA TRP A 145 10.91 13.60 7.07
C TRP A 145 9.59 13.46 6.32
N LEU A 146 8.84 14.56 6.29
CA LEU A 146 7.69 14.70 5.42
C LEU A 146 8.19 15.21 4.07
N THR A 147 7.75 14.58 2.99
CA THR A 147 8.05 14.99 1.62
C THR A 147 6.78 15.55 0.99
N ASP A 148 6.80 16.86 0.75
CA ASP A 148 5.73 17.61 0.09
C ASP A 148 6.25 18.19 -1.25
N SER A 149 7.53 17.96 -1.56
CA SER A 149 8.30 18.57 -2.64
C SER A 149 9.12 17.56 -3.42
N ASP A 150 9.47 17.92 -4.65
CA ASP A 150 10.38 17.14 -5.48
C ASP A 150 11.73 16.94 -4.80
N GLU A 151 12.25 17.87 -3.98
CA GLU A 151 13.58 17.78 -3.36
C GLU A 151 13.54 17.66 -1.84
N PHE A 152 14.49 16.92 -1.24
CA PHE A 152 14.69 16.83 0.21
C PHE A 152 16.17 16.86 0.60
N GLU A 153 16.45 17.36 1.80
CA GLU A 153 17.75 17.28 2.49
C GLU A 153 17.51 17.05 3.98
N VAL A 154 18.07 15.96 4.51
CA VAL A 154 17.87 15.52 5.89
C VAL A 154 19.15 14.97 6.48
N GLU A 155 19.36 15.16 7.78
CA GLU A 155 20.52 14.63 8.48
C GLU A 155 20.19 14.32 9.95
N ALA A 156 20.69 13.18 10.41
CA ALA A 156 20.78 12.80 11.81
C ALA A 156 22.25 12.47 12.14
N ALA A 157 22.80 13.15 13.14
CA ALA A 157 24.19 12.98 13.55
C ALA A 157 24.32 12.89 15.06
N ASP A 158 25.17 11.99 15.53
CA ASP A 158 25.56 11.79 16.93
C ASP A 158 27.05 11.40 16.95
N PRO A 159 27.78 11.54 18.07
CA PRO A 159 29.12 10.96 18.23
C PRO A 159 29.33 9.52 17.71
N PHE A 160 28.27 8.68 17.67
CA PHE A 160 28.37 7.28 17.24
C PHE A 160 27.92 7.02 15.79
N TYR A 161 27.23 7.96 15.14
CA TYR A 161 26.73 7.76 13.78
C TYR A 161 26.52 9.06 13.02
N LEU A 162 26.52 8.94 11.68
CA LEU A 162 26.02 9.95 10.77
C LEU A 162 25.06 9.25 9.79
N LEU A 163 23.90 9.86 9.54
CA LEU A 163 22.96 9.45 8.52
C LEU A 163 22.34 10.68 7.89
N GLY A 164 22.76 11.01 6.69
CA GLY A 164 22.20 12.09 5.90
C GLY A 164 21.71 11.59 4.55
N ALA A 165 20.71 12.27 3.99
CA ALA A 165 20.22 12.03 2.66
C ALA A 165 19.81 13.32 1.98
N THR A 166 20.11 13.41 0.69
CA THR A 166 19.56 14.41 -0.23
C THR A 166 18.97 13.70 -1.43
N GLY A 167 17.97 14.26 -2.07
CA GLY A 167 17.37 13.57 -3.20
C GLY A 167 16.09 14.18 -3.67
N THR A 168 15.39 13.39 -4.49
CA THR A 168 14.06 13.71 -4.98
C THR A 168 13.08 12.55 -4.79
N ALA A 169 11.83 12.86 -4.47
CA ALA A 169 10.75 11.88 -4.40
C ALA A 169 9.61 12.35 -5.32
N LEU A 170 9.29 11.54 -6.31
CA LEU A 170 8.16 11.78 -7.21
C LEU A 170 6.92 11.13 -6.62
N LEU A 171 5.86 11.92 -6.51
CA LEU A 171 4.53 11.48 -6.12
C LEU A 171 3.66 11.43 -7.39
N ASP A 172 2.81 10.42 -7.50
CA ASP A 172 1.73 10.44 -8.49
C ASP A 172 0.52 11.26 -8.00
N ASP A 173 -0.50 11.34 -8.84
CA ASP A 173 -1.76 12.05 -8.57
C ASP A 173 -2.54 11.47 -7.38
N THR A 174 -2.15 10.30 -6.87
CA THR A 174 -2.73 9.65 -5.68
C THR A 174 -1.90 9.89 -4.41
N ASN A 175 -0.90 10.76 -4.47
CA ASN A 175 0.12 10.95 -3.43
C ASN A 175 0.90 9.66 -3.12
N THR A 176 1.02 8.74 -4.07
CA THR A 176 1.85 7.54 -3.90
C THR A 176 3.26 7.85 -4.37
N VAL A 177 4.27 7.42 -3.60
CA VAL A 177 5.66 7.52 -4.06
C VAL A 177 5.84 6.58 -5.24
N THR A 178 6.10 7.14 -6.41
CA THR A 178 6.37 6.37 -7.62
C THR A 178 7.86 6.13 -7.78
N SER A 179 8.69 7.12 -7.48
CA SER A 179 10.14 6.98 -7.63
C SER A 179 10.90 7.84 -6.63
N VAL A 180 11.97 7.29 -6.08
CA VAL A 180 12.89 8.01 -5.21
C VAL A 180 14.27 7.99 -5.84
N LYS A 181 14.88 9.17 -6.00
CA LYS A 181 16.30 9.33 -6.29
C LYS A 181 16.98 9.85 -5.03
N ILE A 182 17.95 9.11 -4.51
CA ILE A 182 18.55 9.40 -3.20
C ILE A 182 20.08 9.33 -3.24
N SER A 183 20.70 10.32 -2.64
CA SER A 183 22.12 10.37 -2.29
C SER A 183 22.23 10.33 -0.78
N THR A 184 22.87 9.30 -0.22
CA THR A 184 23.03 9.13 1.22
C THR A 184 24.48 9.26 1.65
N ARG A 185 24.69 9.76 2.86
CA ARG A 185 25.98 9.77 3.56
C ARG A 185 25.76 9.10 4.91
N SER A 186 26.44 7.99 5.14
CA SER A 186 26.26 7.18 6.35
C SER A 186 27.59 6.82 6.98
N TRP A 187 27.62 6.74 8.31
CA TRP A 187 28.78 6.31 9.08
C TRP A 187 28.31 5.73 10.42
N LEU A 188 28.97 4.66 10.84
CA LEU A 188 28.84 4.07 12.17
C LEU A 188 30.23 4.02 12.80
N GLY A 189 30.43 4.74 13.91
CA GLY A 189 31.61 4.78 14.78
C GLY A 189 32.93 4.23 14.21
N ASP A 190 33.10 2.92 14.26
CA ASP A 190 34.35 2.21 13.94
C ASP A 190 34.44 1.67 12.50
N GLN A 191 33.51 2.08 11.63
CA GLN A 191 33.46 1.72 10.21
C GLN A 191 33.86 2.89 9.31
N GLN A 192 34.29 2.59 8.10
CA GLN A 192 34.52 3.61 7.07
C GLN A 192 33.20 4.25 6.64
N PRO A 193 33.10 5.58 6.47
CA PRO A 193 31.92 6.22 5.91
C PRO A 193 31.52 5.64 4.55
N MET A 194 30.22 5.56 4.31
CA MET A 194 29.60 5.04 3.10
C MET A 194 28.74 6.11 2.45
N THR A 195 28.91 6.28 1.14
CA THR A 195 28.06 7.12 0.30
C THR A 195 27.35 6.24 -0.70
N VAL A 196 26.05 6.44 -0.89
CA VAL A 196 25.25 5.72 -1.89
C VAL A 196 24.47 6.72 -2.71
N ASP A 197 24.53 6.61 -4.03
CA ASP A 197 23.70 7.35 -4.97
C ASP A 197 22.87 6.33 -5.74
N THR A 198 21.55 6.40 -5.70
CA THR A 198 20.69 5.47 -6.43
C THR A 198 19.31 6.04 -6.71
N ALA A 199 18.54 5.34 -7.52
CA ALA A 199 17.12 5.56 -7.68
C ALA A 199 16.38 4.22 -7.76
N PHE A 200 15.17 4.20 -7.21
CA PHE A 200 14.30 3.05 -7.19
C PHE A 200 12.86 3.50 -6.91
N ASP A 201 11.91 2.67 -7.31
CA ASP A 201 10.50 2.90 -7.00
C ASP A 201 10.23 2.43 -5.57
N LEU A 202 9.35 3.10 -4.84
CA LEU A 202 9.05 2.76 -3.45
C LEU A 202 7.57 2.98 -3.21
N GLU A 203 6.80 1.91 -3.23
CA GLU A 203 5.37 2.01 -2.95
C GLU A 203 5.08 2.61 -1.58
N THR A 204 3.99 3.37 -1.49
CA THR A 204 3.44 3.88 -0.23
C THR A 204 3.14 2.74 0.75
N GLY A 205 3.64 2.86 1.98
CA GLY A 205 3.51 1.82 3.02
C GLY A 205 4.57 0.72 2.90
N GLY A 206 5.32 0.71 1.78
CA GLY A 206 6.40 -0.20 1.51
C GLY A 206 7.71 0.17 2.21
N SER A 207 8.62 -0.79 2.23
CA SER A 207 10.00 -0.63 2.69
C SER A 207 10.91 -1.28 1.68
N ARG A 208 12.00 -0.60 1.31
CA ARG A 208 12.97 -1.11 0.35
C ARG A 208 14.37 -0.99 0.92
N TRP A 209 15.02 -2.13 1.05
CA TRP A 209 16.46 -2.20 1.23
C TRP A 209 17.12 -1.94 -0.13
N PHE A 210 18.08 -1.01 -0.18
CA PHE A 210 18.65 -0.56 -1.46
C PHE A 210 20.18 -0.64 -1.53
N ALA A 211 20.85 -0.75 -0.38
CA ALA A 211 22.31 -0.82 -0.35
C ALA A 211 22.84 -1.59 0.86
N ARG A 212 23.91 -2.36 0.60
CA ARG A 212 24.73 -3.02 1.61
C ARG A 212 26.19 -2.94 1.21
N ASP A 213 27.06 -2.68 2.17
CA ASP A 213 28.47 -2.97 2.01
C ASP A 213 29.05 -3.57 3.29
N LEU A 214 29.68 -4.73 3.17
CA LEU A 214 30.35 -5.48 4.22
C LEU A 214 31.84 -5.59 3.86
N LEU A 215 32.71 -5.22 4.80
CA LEU A 215 34.16 -5.31 4.69
C LEU A 215 34.75 -5.72 6.04
N ASP A 216 35.68 -6.68 6.04
CA ASP A 216 36.38 -7.16 7.25
C ASP A 216 35.44 -7.54 8.42
N GLY A 217 34.27 -8.10 8.10
CA GLY A 217 33.27 -8.55 9.07
C GLY A 217 32.38 -7.44 9.66
N LYS A 218 32.51 -6.19 9.20
CA LYS A 218 31.63 -5.07 9.57
C LYS A 218 30.97 -4.45 8.35
N GLY A 219 29.68 -4.13 8.47
CA GLY A 219 28.95 -3.58 7.34
C GLY A 219 27.80 -2.69 7.75
N MET A 220 27.29 -1.99 6.75
CA MET A 220 26.13 -1.12 6.85
C MET A 220 25.08 -1.55 5.84
N ASP A 221 23.83 -1.52 6.28
CA ASP A 221 22.62 -1.72 5.48
C ASP A 221 21.79 -0.43 5.50
N LEU A 222 21.28 -0.03 4.34
CA LEU A 222 20.37 1.10 4.21
C LEU A 222 19.00 0.63 3.71
N VAL A 223 17.98 1.08 4.41
CA VAL A 223 16.57 0.80 4.11
C VAL A 223 15.81 2.12 4.10
N LEU A 224 15.03 2.35 3.05
CA LEU A 224 14.10 3.45 2.96
C LEU A 224 12.68 2.90 3.05
N SER A 225 11.87 3.41 3.96
CA SER A 225 10.43 3.14 4.00
C SER A 225 9.63 4.40 3.73
N SER A 226 8.46 4.20 3.14
CA SER A 226 7.48 5.26 2.93
C SER A 226 6.23 4.94 3.74
N LYS A 227 5.58 5.99 4.24
CA LYS A 227 4.30 5.85 4.92
C LYS A 227 3.46 7.08 4.61
N ALA A 228 2.27 6.88 4.04
CA ALA A 228 1.32 7.97 3.91
C ALA A 228 0.66 8.24 5.28
N GLU A 229 0.65 9.51 5.67
CA GLU A 229 0.04 10.01 6.88
C GLU A 229 -0.83 11.22 6.54
N LEU A 230 -1.95 11.40 7.23
CA LEU A 230 -2.71 12.65 7.18
C LEU A 230 -1.86 13.82 7.73
N ILE A 231 -2.27 15.05 7.45
CA ILE A 231 -1.62 16.27 7.98
C ILE A 231 -1.43 16.23 9.50
N ASP A 232 -2.35 15.59 10.24
CA ASP A 232 -2.28 15.47 11.70
C ASP A 232 -1.37 14.33 12.20
N GLY A 233 -0.69 13.64 11.29
CA GLY A 233 0.20 12.52 11.57
C GLY A 233 -0.50 11.17 11.68
N THR A 234 -1.82 11.09 11.48
CA THR A 234 -2.54 9.80 11.49
C THR A 234 -2.12 8.97 10.28
N PRO A 235 -1.61 7.75 10.46
CA PRO A 235 -1.35 6.83 9.36
C PRO A 235 -2.57 6.56 8.47
N THR A 236 -2.35 6.43 7.16
CA THR A 236 -3.42 6.11 6.19
C THR A 236 -4.14 4.80 6.49
N ASP A 237 -3.39 3.76 6.88
CA ASP A 237 -3.92 2.47 7.36
C ASP A 237 -4.75 2.60 8.64
N GLN A 238 -4.73 3.75 9.32
CA GLN A 238 -5.56 4.04 10.51
C GLN A 238 -6.69 5.01 10.24
N ILE A 239 -6.89 5.44 8.98
CA ILE A 239 -8.02 6.30 8.61
C ILE A 239 -9.32 5.57 8.89
N THR A 240 -9.48 4.35 8.36
CA THR A 240 -10.67 3.53 8.56
C THR A 240 -10.32 2.30 9.39
N LEU A 241 -10.98 2.17 10.55
CA LEU A 241 -10.82 1.04 11.45
C LEU A 241 -12.18 0.36 11.66
N VAL A 242 -12.18 -0.96 11.78
CA VAL A 242 -13.36 -1.77 12.09
C VAL A 242 -13.14 -2.50 13.41
N GLN A 243 -14.14 -2.52 14.27
CA GLN A 243 -14.07 -3.31 15.50
C GLN A 243 -14.27 -4.79 15.18
N HIS A 244 -13.30 -5.62 15.57
CA HIS A 244 -13.42 -7.07 15.52
C HIS A 244 -13.20 -7.66 16.92
N GLY A 245 -14.26 -8.15 17.55
CA GLY A 245 -14.22 -8.54 18.96
C GLY A 245 -13.86 -7.34 19.85
N ASN A 246 -12.71 -7.44 20.54
CA ASN A 246 -12.19 -6.40 21.43
C ASN A 246 -11.02 -5.61 20.82
N ASP A 247 -10.77 -5.78 19.53
CA ASP A 247 -9.67 -5.13 18.82
C ASP A 247 -10.18 -4.19 17.72
N ALA A 248 -9.37 -3.20 17.38
CA ALA A 248 -9.56 -2.35 16.21
C ALA A 248 -8.65 -2.86 15.08
N VAL A 249 -9.24 -3.18 13.94
CA VAL A 249 -8.52 -3.70 12.77
C VAL A 249 -8.58 -2.67 11.67
N SER A 250 -7.43 -2.36 11.08
CA SER A 250 -7.32 -1.52 9.89
C SER A 250 -8.00 -2.18 8.70
N VAL A 251 -8.69 -1.38 7.90
CA VAL A 251 -9.11 -1.85 6.58
C VAL A 251 -7.84 -2.09 5.77
N SER A 252 -7.56 -3.35 5.47
CA SER A 252 -6.30 -3.75 4.85
C SER A 252 -6.19 -3.21 3.42
N ASP A 253 -5.10 -2.50 3.14
CA ASP A 253 -4.66 -2.13 1.78
C ASP A 253 -3.89 -3.27 1.09
N GLU A 254 -3.70 -4.44 1.75
CA GLU A 254 -2.89 -5.56 1.24
C GLU A 254 -3.42 -6.14 -0.08
N PHE A 255 -4.62 -5.77 -0.50
CA PHE A 255 -5.17 -6.18 -1.79
C PHE A 255 -5.12 -5.05 -2.84
N LYS A 256 -3.91 -4.71 -3.31
CA LYS A 256 -3.75 -4.10 -4.64
C LYS A 256 -3.81 -5.21 -5.68
N SER A 257 -4.84 -5.19 -6.54
CA SER A 257 -5.07 -6.10 -7.68
C SER A 257 -4.47 -7.50 -7.51
N THR A 258 -4.92 -8.24 -6.48
CA THR A 258 -4.21 -9.46 -6.05
C THR A 258 -5.02 -10.70 -6.37
N ARG A 259 -4.37 -11.66 -7.05
CA ARG A 259 -4.81 -13.04 -7.17
C ARG A 259 -4.09 -13.88 -6.12
N PHE A 260 -4.83 -14.52 -5.21
CA PHE A 260 -4.22 -15.42 -4.23
C PHE A 260 -5.08 -16.65 -3.98
N GLN A 261 -4.45 -17.71 -3.47
CA GLN A 261 -5.13 -18.97 -3.18
C GLN A 261 -5.47 -19.08 -1.69
N LEU A 262 -6.73 -19.41 -1.39
CA LEU A 262 -7.18 -19.72 -0.04
C LEU A 262 -6.67 -21.10 0.42
N PRO A 263 -6.62 -21.37 1.74
CA PRO A 263 -6.17 -22.65 2.28
C PRO A 263 -6.94 -23.88 1.76
N ASP A 264 -8.18 -23.69 1.32
CA ASP A 264 -9.02 -24.75 0.75
C ASP A 264 -8.83 -24.96 -0.77
N GLY A 265 -7.93 -24.21 -1.40
CA GLY A 265 -7.58 -24.31 -2.81
C GLY A 265 -8.36 -23.39 -3.75
N ARG A 266 -9.36 -22.66 -3.27
CA ARG A 266 -10.09 -21.66 -4.07
C ARG A 266 -9.23 -20.43 -4.35
N TRP A 267 -9.49 -19.77 -5.47
CA TRP A 267 -8.80 -18.54 -5.87
C TRP A 267 -9.63 -17.32 -5.52
N VAL A 268 -8.99 -16.31 -4.94
CA VAL A 268 -9.57 -14.99 -4.64
C VAL A 268 -8.94 -13.97 -5.56
N HIS A 269 -9.78 -13.15 -6.16
CA HIS A 269 -9.40 -11.97 -6.94
C HIS A 269 -9.98 -10.76 -6.23
N ALA A 270 -9.10 -9.84 -5.83
CA ALA A 270 -9.47 -8.57 -5.25
C ALA A 270 -8.98 -7.47 -6.18
N LEU A 271 -9.92 -6.87 -6.93
CA LEU A 271 -9.61 -5.83 -7.90
C LEU A 271 -9.99 -4.46 -7.34
N PRO A 272 -9.07 -3.47 -7.37
CA PRO A 272 -9.39 -2.08 -7.07
C PRO A 272 -10.57 -1.66 -7.93
N PHE A 273 -11.62 -1.18 -7.28
CA PHE A 273 -12.81 -0.72 -7.98
C PHE A 273 -13.39 0.52 -7.31
N PRO A 274 -12.74 1.68 -7.55
CA PRO A 274 -13.17 2.95 -6.99
C PRO A 274 -14.61 3.32 -7.37
N LEU A 275 -15.31 4.00 -6.47
CA LEU A 275 -16.73 4.34 -6.67
C LEU A 275 -17.01 5.41 -7.73
N ASP A 276 -16.01 6.18 -8.12
CA ASP A 276 -16.06 7.08 -9.28
C ASP A 276 -15.99 6.30 -10.61
N VAL A 277 -15.29 5.15 -10.66
CA VAL A 277 -15.31 4.24 -11.82
C VAL A 277 -16.72 3.68 -12.06
N PHE A 278 -17.48 3.41 -10.99
CA PHE A 278 -18.90 3.07 -11.09
C PHE A 278 -19.74 4.18 -11.76
N ALA A 279 -19.46 5.45 -11.45
CA ALA A 279 -20.18 6.56 -12.03
C ALA A 279 -19.98 6.61 -13.56
N ASN A 280 -18.74 6.40 -14.00
CA ASN A 280 -18.35 6.47 -15.41
C ASN A 280 -18.86 5.26 -16.24
N LEU A 281 -18.80 4.04 -15.70
CA LEU A 281 -19.24 2.81 -16.40
C LEU A 281 -20.74 2.76 -16.70
N ILE A 282 -21.56 3.45 -15.91
CA ILE A 282 -23.02 3.45 -16.05
C ILE A 282 -23.51 4.63 -16.92
N GLU A 283 -22.72 5.72 -17.02
CA GLU A 283 -23.01 6.83 -17.95
C GLU A 283 -22.78 6.45 -19.42
N THR A 284 -21.99 5.42 -19.70
CA THR A 284 -21.84 4.82 -21.04
C THR A 284 -23.08 4.00 -21.45
N LYS A 285 -24.24 4.67 -21.60
CA LYS A 285 -25.28 4.18 -22.53
C LYS A 285 -24.78 4.35 -23.97
N PRO A 286 -25.10 3.42 -24.88
CA PRO A 286 -24.58 3.44 -26.25
C PRO A 286 -25.00 4.71 -26.98
N ALA A 287 -24.02 5.29 -27.69
CA ALA A 287 -24.10 6.44 -28.57
C ALA A 287 -25.50 6.64 -29.21
N GLY A 288 -26.24 7.56 -28.62
CA GLY A 288 -27.61 7.89 -29.04
C GLY A 288 -27.91 9.37 -28.93
N LYS A 289 -26.89 10.23 -29.00
CA LYS A 289 -26.92 11.67 -29.32
C LYS A 289 -25.47 12.16 -29.36
N GLY A 290 -25.22 13.15 -30.20
CA GLY A 290 -23.89 13.58 -30.65
C GLY A 290 -22.88 13.65 -29.52
N MET A 291 -21.66 13.20 -29.84
CA MET A 291 -20.45 13.47 -29.07
C MET A 291 -20.35 15.00 -28.95
N ASP A 292 -20.77 15.54 -27.80
CA ASP A 292 -20.59 16.95 -27.51
C ASP A 292 -19.09 17.23 -27.43
N ASP A 293 -18.69 18.31 -28.08
CA ASP A 293 -17.29 18.74 -28.21
C ASP A 293 -16.64 18.87 -26.82
N PRO A 294 -15.56 18.13 -26.53
CA PRO A 294 -14.89 18.16 -25.23
C PRO A 294 -14.25 19.54 -24.91
N PHE A 295 -14.25 20.46 -25.87
CA PHE A 295 -13.77 21.84 -25.71
C PHE A 295 -14.89 22.89 -25.76
N ALA A 296 -16.16 22.48 -25.90
CA ALA A 296 -17.27 23.42 -25.78
C ALA A 296 -17.38 23.89 -24.32
N ALA A 297 -17.11 25.18 -24.10
CA ALA A 297 -17.34 25.81 -22.81
C ALA A 297 -18.79 25.58 -22.37
N THR A 298 -18.99 24.79 -21.31
CA THR A 298 -20.30 24.66 -20.67
C THR A 298 -20.74 26.07 -20.28
N SER A 299 -21.92 26.49 -20.76
CA SER A 299 -22.44 27.85 -20.59
C SER A 299 -22.69 28.25 -19.12
N ASP A 300 -22.48 27.33 -18.19
CA ASP A 300 -22.53 27.56 -16.76
C ASP A 300 -21.12 27.30 -16.21
N GLY A 301 -20.37 28.38 -15.99
CA GLY A 301 -18.97 28.40 -15.52
C GLY A 301 -18.77 27.96 -14.07
N ALA A 302 -19.51 26.94 -13.62
CA ALA A 302 -19.23 26.17 -12.43
C ALA A 302 -19.06 24.73 -12.90
N SER A 303 -17.85 24.18 -12.77
CA SER A 303 -17.72 22.75 -12.59
C SER A 303 -18.41 22.41 -11.27
N GLU A 304 -19.74 22.27 -11.30
CA GLU A 304 -20.45 21.58 -10.25
C GLU A 304 -19.84 20.18 -10.22
N TRP A 305 -18.93 19.97 -9.28
CA TRP A 305 -18.70 18.67 -8.69
C TRP A 305 -20.07 18.12 -8.33
N ARG A 306 -20.70 17.38 -9.24
CA ARG A 306 -21.91 16.64 -8.92
C ARG A 306 -21.45 15.66 -7.86
N PRO A 307 -21.95 15.74 -6.61
CA PRO A 307 -21.54 14.79 -5.61
C PRO A 307 -21.89 13.41 -6.15
N VAL A 308 -20.91 12.50 -6.24
CA VAL A 308 -21.09 11.08 -6.57
C VAL A 308 -22.29 10.50 -5.80
N GLY A 309 -22.60 11.07 -4.63
CA GLY A 309 -23.81 10.84 -3.84
C GLY A 309 -25.15 10.92 -4.60
N ASP A 310 -25.39 11.86 -5.52
CA ASP A 310 -26.66 11.95 -6.28
C ASP A 310 -26.83 10.84 -7.32
N PHE A 311 -25.71 10.29 -7.79
CA PHE A 311 -25.65 9.20 -8.75
C PHE A 311 -25.85 7.84 -8.06
N LEU A 312 -25.13 7.62 -6.95
CA LEU A 312 -25.27 6.43 -6.11
C LEU A 312 -26.70 6.28 -5.55
N LYS A 313 -27.39 7.40 -5.28
CA LYS A 313 -28.81 7.46 -4.84
C LYS A 313 -29.80 6.74 -5.77
N LYS A 314 -29.51 6.63 -7.08
CA LYS A 314 -30.47 6.12 -8.08
C LYS A 314 -30.20 4.69 -8.56
N GLN A 315 -28.95 4.22 -8.49
CA GLN A 315 -28.51 3.04 -9.24
C GLN A 315 -28.02 1.87 -8.38
N PHE A 316 -27.66 2.11 -7.12
CA PHE A 316 -27.42 1.04 -6.16
C PHE A 316 -28.71 0.76 -5.37
N PRO A 317 -29.54 -0.24 -5.75
CA PRO A 317 -30.51 -0.77 -4.79
C PRO A 317 -29.76 -1.17 -3.51
N LYS A 318 -30.43 -1.20 -2.36
CA LYS A 318 -29.86 -1.69 -1.09
C LYS A 318 -29.21 -3.06 -1.33
N LEU A 319 -27.90 -3.07 -1.61
CA LEU A 319 -27.14 -4.31 -1.72
C LEU A 319 -27.21 -4.95 -0.34
N ALA A 320 -27.51 -6.24 -0.30
CA ALA A 320 -27.58 -6.96 0.94
C ALA A 320 -26.17 -7.05 1.54
N SER A 321 -26.06 -6.86 2.85
CA SER A 321 -24.86 -7.25 3.57
C SER A 321 -24.73 -8.77 3.55
N ILE A 322 -23.55 -9.25 3.17
CA ILE A 322 -23.21 -10.67 3.13
C ILE A 322 -21.90 -10.93 3.85
N ALA A 323 -21.88 -11.95 4.68
CA ALA A 323 -20.66 -12.41 5.32
C ALA A 323 -19.66 -12.94 4.28
N PRO A 324 -18.37 -12.55 4.35
CA PRO A 324 -17.33 -13.24 3.60
C PRO A 324 -17.19 -14.69 4.11
N PRO A 325 -16.71 -15.63 3.27
CA PRO A 325 -16.38 -16.98 3.69
C PRO A 325 -15.37 -16.98 4.86
N ASP A 326 -15.42 -18.00 5.72
CA ASP A 326 -14.60 -18.06 6.94
C ASP A 326 -13.10 -17.91 6.68
N ASP A 327 -12.59 -18.43 5.55
CA ASP A 327 -11.18 -18.32 5.17
C ASP A 327 -10.78 -16.88 4.81
N LEU A 328 -11.73 -16.09 4.30
CA LEU A 328 -11.52 -14.67 3.97
C LEU A 328 -11.76 -13.77 5.19
N ARG A 329 -12.53 -14.22 6.18
CA ARG A 329 -12.79 -13.48 7.44
C ARG A 329 -11.53 -13.18 8.24
N ALA A 330 -10.47 -13.96 8.04
CA ALA A 330 -9.17 -13.69 8.65
C ALA A 330 -8.55 -12.37 8.14
N THR A 331 -8.84 -11.99 6.89
CA THR A 331 -8.31 -10.76 6.28
C THR A 331 -9.35 -9.65 6.21
N ILE A 332 -10.63 -10.01 6.03
CA ILE A 332 -11.75 -9.07 5.93
C ILE A 332 -12.75 -9.41 7.05
N PRO A 333 -12.60 -8.81 8.24
CA PRO A 333 -13.30 -9.22 9.46
C PRO A 333 -14.75 -8.72 9.55
N TYR A 334 -15.31 -8.18 8.46
CA TYR A 334 -16.61 -7.50 8.40
C TYR A 334 -17.45 -7.94 7.20
N ASP A 335 -18.76 -7.71 7.28
CA ASP A 335 -19.69 -7.99 6.19
C ASP A 335 -19.41 -7.14 4.94
N LEU A 336 -19.60 -7.73 3.76
CA LEU A 336 -19.43 -7.11 2.43
C LEU A 336 -20.79 -6.82 1.78
N LEU A 337 -20.82 -6.13 0.64
CA LEU A 337 -22.05 -5.89 -0.12
C LEU A 337 -22.20 -6.90 -1.26
N ASP A 338 -23.35 -7.59 -1.35
CA ASP A 338 -23.60 -8.58 -2.42
C ASP A 338 -23.62 -7.90 -3.78
N PHE A 339 -22.60 -8.19 -4.59
CA PHE A 339 -22.37 -7.50 -5.85
C PHE A 339 -22.90 -8.27 -7.06
N ARG A 340 -23.34 -9.52 -6.86
CA ARG A 340 -23.91 -10.38 -7.92
C ARG A 340 -25.12 -9.75 -8.62
N PRO A 341 -26.10 -9.14 -7.92
CA PRO A 341 -27.27 -8.57 -8.60
C PRO A 341 -26.92 -7.44 -9.58
N TRP A 342 -25.83 -6.71 -9.31
CA TRP A 342 -25.36 -5.64 -10.17
C TRP A 342 -24.60 -6.21 -11.39
N LEU A 343 -23.67 -7.15 -11.16
CA LEU A 343 -22.95 -7.81 -12.25
C LEU A 343 -23.91 -8.56 -13.19
N GLN A 344 -24.98 -9.16 -12.66
CA GLN A 344 -25.97 -9.90 -13.48
C GLN A 344 -26.62 -9.01 -14.55
N GLN A 345 -26.66 -7.69 -14.32
CA GLN A 345 -27.25 -6.74 -15.24
C GLN A 345 -26.26 -6.24 -16.30
N HIS A 346 -24.95 -6.36 -16.06
CA HIS A 346 -23.91 -5.72 -16.88
C HIS A 346 -22.97 -6.73 -17.55
N THR A 347 -22.63 -7.81 -16.86
CA THR A 347 -21.71 -8.88 -17.30
C THR A 347 -22.19 -10.26 -16.81
N PRO A 348 -23.26 -10.83 -17.40
CA PRO A 348 -23.81 -12.11 -16.95
C PRO A 348 -22.83 -13.30 -17.02
N SER A 349 -21.89 -13.29 -17.96
CA SER A 349 -20.88 -14.36 -18.14
C SER A 349 -19.92 -14.47 -16.96
N ALA A 350 -19.58 -13.35 -16.30
CA ALA A 350 -18.63 -13.32 -15.19
C ALA A 350 -19.12 -14.00 -13.90
N ILE A 351 -20.42 -14.34 -13.82
CA ILE A 351 -21.09 -14.77 -12.58
C ILE A 351 -21.25 -16.29 -12.50
N GLU A 352 -21.36 -16.97 -13.65
CA GLU A 352 -21.63 -18.41 -13.67
C GLU A 352 -20.49 -19.25 -13.07
N GLU A 353 -19.30 -18.66 -12.97
CA GLU A 353 -18.06 -19.36 -12.59
C GLU A 353 -17.53 -18.96 -11.20
N SER A 354 -18.12 -17.92 -10.58
CA SER A 354 -17.74 -17.44 -9.25
C SER A 354 -18.69 -17.94 -8.16
N SER A 355 -18.13 -18.57 -7.13
CA SER A 355 -18.86 -19.03 -5.94
C SER A 355 -19.28 -17.89 -5.00
N PHE A 356 -18.58 -16.76 -5.07
CA PHE A 356 -18.80 -15.58 -4.25
C PHE A 356 -18.39 -14.35 -5.05
N ILE A 357 -19.23 -13.30 -5.05
CA ILE A 357 -18.85 -11.99 -5.57
C ILE A 357 -19.42 -10.92 -4.66
N ALA A 358 -18.57 -10.07 -4.13
CA ALA A 358 -18.95 -9.01 -3.21
C ALA A 358 -18.14 -7.75 -3.48
N TYR A 359 -18.70 -6.61 -3.08
CA TYR A 359 -18.01 -5.34 -3.06
C TYR A 359 -17.63 -5.00 -1.63
N ASP A 360 -16.36 -4.67 -1.41
CA ASP A 360 -15.82 -4.14 -0.17
C ASP A 360 -15.87 -2.61 -0.25
N PRO A 361 -16.87 -1.97 0.37
CA PRO A 361 -17.03 -0.53 0.27
C PRO A 361 -16.00 0.26 1.08
N LEU A 362 -15.34 -0.37 2.05
CA LEU A 362 -14.33 0.31 2.87
C LEU A 362 -12.95 0.24 2.21
N GLY A 363 -12.63 -0.88 1.55
CA GLY A 363 -11.40 -1.05 0.77
C GLY A 363 -11.55 -0.73 -0.72
N GLU A 364 -12.69 -0.16 -1.13
CA GLU A 364 -13.05 0.21 -2.52
C GLU A 364 -12.63 -0.82 -3.60
N ARG A 365 -13.06 -2.08 -3.42
CA ARG A 365 -12.66 -3.19 -4.29
C ARG A 365 -13.77 -4.21 -4.51
N VAL A 366 -13.74 -4.89 -5.64
CA VAL A 366 -14.61 -6.05 -5.90
C VAL A 366 -13.81 -7.33 -5.63
N ILE A 367 -14.43 -8.24 -4.89
CA ILE A 367 -13.86 -9.53 -4.51
C ILE A 367 -14.66 -10.63 -5.18
N ALA A 368 -13.97 -11.45 -5.96
CA ALA A 368 -14.54 -12.66 -6.57
C ALA A 368 -13.78 -13.91 -6.09
N ILE A 369 -14.51 -15.01 -5.88
CA ILE A 369 -13.92 -16.31 -5.49
C ILE A 369 -14.34 -17.39 -6.47
N SER A 370 -13.36 -18.03 -7.11
CA SER A 370 -13.56 -19.13 -8.06
C SER A 370 -12.89 -20.43 -7.59
N ASN A 371 -13.35 -21.54 -8.14
CA ASN A 371 -12.73 -22.85 -7.96
C ASN A 371 -11.65 -23.13 -9.02
N ASP A 372 -11.61 -22.36 -10.12
CA ASP A 372 -10.63 -22.48 -11.19
C ASP A 372 -9.81 -21.18 -11.30
N GLN A 373 -8.51 -21.31 -11.57
CA GLN A 373 -7.61 -20.19 -11.77
C GLN A 373 -7.87 -19.45 -13.09
N ASN A 374 -8.37 -20.16 -14.12
CA ASN A 374 -8.38 -19.67 -15.51
C ASN A 374 -9.78 -19.46 -16.11
N ASP A 375 -10.81 -20.16 -15.63
CA ASP A 375 -12.16 -20.04 -16.19
C ASP A 375 -12.94 -18.90 -15.47
N GLY A 376 -13.22 -17.82 -16.22
CA GLY A 376 -14.16 -16.74 -15.87
C GLY A 376 -13.55 -15.46 -15.36
N LEU A 377 -12.39 -15.59 -14.72
CA LEU A 377 -11.71 -14.49 -14.04
C LEU A 377 -10.79 -13.69 -14.95
N ASP A 378 -10.34 -14.24 -16.08
CA ASP A 378 -9.60 -13.47 -17.10
C ASP A 378 -10.50 -12.47 -17.85
N GLU A 379 -11.80 -12.74 -17.95
CA GLU A 379 -12.77 -11.77 -18.48
C GLU A 379 -13.09 -10.69 -17.44
N PHE A 380 -13.16 -11.08 -16.17
CA PHE A 380 -13.30 -10.17 -15.03
C PHE A 380 -12.09 -9.22 -14.94
N ASP A 381 -10.88 -9.74 -14.92
CA ASP A 381 -9.66 -8.94 -14.91
C ASP A 381 -9.57 -8.07 -16.16
N ARG A 382 -9.81 -8.58 -17.38
CA ARG A 382 -9.79 -7.76 -18.60
C ARG A 382 -10.80 -6.61 -18.58
N TYR A 383 -11.94 -6.79 -17.93
CA TYR A 383 -12.95 -5.74 -17.80
C TYR A 383 -12.50 -4.61 -16.86
N PHE A 384 -11.65 -4.91 -15.88
CA PHE A 384 -11.19 -3.95 -14.87
C PHE A 384 -9.71 -3.53 -15.01
N SER A 385 -8.90 -4.24 -15.83
CA SER A 385 -7.44 -4.06 -15.97
C SER A 385 -7.02 -2.96 -16.94
N THR A 386 -7.90 -2.00 -17.27
CA THR A 386 -7.54 -0.89 -18.16
C THR A 386 -6.74 0.23 -17.48
N LEU A 387 -6.24 0.02 -16.26
CA LEU A 387 -5.72 1.10 -15.41
C LEU A 387 -4.26 0.95 -14.93
N ASP A 388 -3.60 -0.19 -15.16
CA ASP A 388 -2.24 -0.37 -14.65
C ASP A 388 -1.19 -0.10 -15.75
N ASP A 389 -0.38 0.94 -15.54
CA ASP A 389 0.84 1.17 -16.32
C ASP A 389 1.89 0.10 -15.98
N PRO A 390 2.65 -0.41 -16.96
CA PRO A 390 3.67 -1.43 -16.71
C PRO A 390 4.78 -0.87 -15.82
N GLU A 391 5.06 -1.57 -14.71
CA GLU A 391 6.12 -1.20 -13.77
C GLU A 391 7.52 -1.27 -14.40
N THR A 392 8.40 -0.35 -14.00
CA THR A 392 9.80 -0.34 -14.47
C THR A 392 10.62 -1.35 -13.65
N PRO A 393 11.28 -2.35 -14.28
CA PRO A 393 12.02 -3.36 -13.53
C PRO A 393 13.23 -2.77 -12.78
N HIS A 394 13.48 -3.25 -11.55
CA HIS A 394 14.66 -2.90 -10.75
C HIS A 394 15.71 -4.00 -10.81
N ILE A 395 16.99 -3.62 -10.70
CA ILE A 395 18.11 -4.58 -10.70
C ILE A 395 18.86 -4.52 -9.38
N LEU A 396 19.05 -5.69 -8.78
CA LEU A 396 19.97 -5.91 -7.69
C LEU A 396 21.28 -6.50 -8.22
N VAL A 397 22.39 -5.79 -8.00
CA VAL A 397 23.73 -6.31 -8.28
C VAL A 397 24.42 -6.67 -6.97
N THR A 398 24.90 -7.91 -6.88
CA THR A 398 25.61 -8.45 -5.72
C THR A 398 27.04 -8.81 -6.10
N LEU A 399 28.01 -8.19 -5.43
CA LEU A 399 29.43 -8.49 -5.55
C LEU A 399 29.94 -9.15 -4.27
N THR A 400 30.50 -10.35 -4.39
CA THR A 400 31.10 -11.12 -3.28
C THR A 400 32.57 -11.44 -3.55
N GLY A 401 33.36 -11.65 -2.49
CA GLY A 401 34.79 -11.97 -2.54
C GLY A 401 35.55 -11.35 -1.36
N ASN A 402 35.98 -10.09 -1.50
CA ASN A 402 36.62 -9.31 -0.42
C ASN A 402 35.58 -8.62 0.49
N GLY A 403 34.53 -9.35 0.87
CA GLY A 403 33.32 -8.82 1.50
C GLY A 403 32.09 -8.99 0.61
N LYS A 404 31.01 -8.29 0.95
CA LYS A 404 29.73 -8.34 0.21
C LYS A 404 29.24 -6.92 -0.04
N THR A 405 29.15 -6.51 -1.30
CA THR A 405 28.52 -5.26 -1.71
C THR A 405 27.24 -5.60 -2.47
N GLN A 406 26.14 -4.95 -2.13
CA GLN A 406 24.89 -5.08 -2.85
C GLN A 406 24.32 -3.69 -3.09
N LEU A 407 23.81 -3.47 -4.29
CA LEU A 407 23.27 -2.18 -4.72
C LEU A 407 22.08 -2.41 -5.64
N VAL A 408 20.98 -1.73 -5.33
CA VAL A 408 19.81 -1.65 -6.20
C VAL A 408 19.96 -0.47 -7.14
N GLY A 409 19.54 -0.61 -8.39
CA GLY A 409 19.46 0.46 -9.37
C GLY A 409 18.29 0.27 -10.34
N ILE A 410 17.94 1.36 -11.03
CA ILE A 410 16.85 1.42 -12.01
C ILE A 410 17.39 1.75 -13.40
N SER A 411 16.64 1.35 -14.44
CA SER A 411 16.99 1.60 -15.84
C SER A 411 17.40 3.04 -16.13
N GLY A 412 18.44 3.22 -16.94
CA GLY A 412 18.84 4.52 -17.47
C GLY A 412 19.51 5.44 -16.45
N LEU A 413 19.63 5.02 -15.18
CA LEU A 413 20.31 5.78 -14.13
C LEU A 413 21.51 4.99 -13.59
N THR A 414 22.61 5.70 -13.36
CA THR A 414 23.78 5.12 -12.69
C THR A 414 23.55 5.13 -11.19
N ALA A 415 23.63 3.97 -10.56
CA ALA A 415 23.71 3.85 -9.11
C ALA A 415 25.17 3.61 -8.68
N SER A 416 25.56 4.13 -7.52
CA SER A 416 26.89 3.95 -6.96
C SER A 416 26.86 3.71 -5.45
N ILE A 417 27.84 2.95 -4.96
CA ILE A 417 28.15 2.79 -3.55
C ILE A 417 29.65 2.92 -3.35
N SER A 418 30.05 3.72 -2.37
CA SER A 418 31.45 3.97 -2.10
C SER A 418 31.79 4.01 -0.62
N ARG A 419 33.04 3.63 -0.29
CA ARG A 419 33.64 3.77 1.04
C ARG A 419 34.81 4.74 0.96
N THR A 420 34.90 5.63 1.93
CA THR A 420 35.97 6.62 2.05
C THR A 420 36.68 6.44 3.40
N SER A 421 37.96 6.82 3.50
CA SER A 421 38.64 6.83 4.81
C SER A 421 38.15 7.95 5.72
N LYS A 422 37.72 9.06 5.12
CA LYS A 422 37.03 10.18 5.76
C LYS A 422 36.00 10.77 4.80
N LEU A 423 34.92 11.33 5.34
CA LEU A 423 33.90 12.01 4.56
C LEU A 423 34.52 13.04 3.59
N GLY A 424 34.13 13.00 2.32
CA GLY A 424 34.57 13.95 1.29
C GLY A 424 35.97 13.67 0.69
N GLN A 425 36.57 12.52 0.97
CA GLN A 425 37.81 12.08 0.31
C GLN A 425 37.53 11.17 -0.90
N GLU A 426 38.56 10.93 -1.71
CA GLU A 426 38.51 9.95 -2.81
C GLU A 426 38.09 8.57 -2.29
N PRO A 427 37.17 7.87 -2.99
CA PRO A 427 36.69 6.58 -2.54
C PRO A 427 37.78 5.52 -2.65
N GLU A 428 38.04 4.87 -1.51
CA GLU A 428 38.90 3.70 -1.41
C GLU A 428 38.21 2.45 -1.96
N ARG A 429 36.89 2.40 -1.93
CA ARG A 429 36.09 1.37 -2.58
C ARG A 429 34.95 2.05 -3.33
N LEU A 430 34.70 1.64 -4.55
CA LEU A 430 33.61 2.15 -5.39
C LEU A 430 33.04 1.00 -6.21
N MET A 431 31.72 0.89 -6.22
CA MET A 431 30.97 0.09 -7.18
C MET A 431 29.93 0.99 -7.84
N GLU A 432 29.93 1.01 -9.17
CA GLU A 432 28.93 1.71 -9.98
C GLU A 432 28.24 0.71 -10.89
N ILE A 433 26.93 0.86 -11.03
CA ILE A 433 26.10 0.07 -11.95
C ILE A 433 25.27 1.01 -12.82
N SER A 434 25.15 0.68 -14.11
CA SER A 434 24.36 1.43 -15.08
C SER A 434 23.53 0.42 -15.89
N PRO A 435 22.35 0.01 -15.38
CA PRO A 435 21.46 -0.88 -16.11
C PRO A 435 20.67 -0.11 -17.18
N THR A 436 20.38 -0.75 -18.30
CA THR A 436 19.52 -0.23 -19.36
C THR A 436 18.68 -1.37 -19.91
N PHE A 437 17.35 -1.27 -19.80
CA PHE A 437 16.46 -2.24 -20.43
C PHE A 437 16.19 -1.84 -21.88
N GLY A 438 16.20 -2.84 -22.77
CA GLY A 438 15.68 -2.64 -24.13
C GLY A 438 14.17 -2.41 -24.12
N ASP A 439 13.63 -1.95 -25.25
CA ASP A 439 12.19 -1.87 -25.46
C ASP A 439 11.54 -3.19 -25.05
N ALA A 440 10.54 -3.12 -24.16
CA ALA A 440 9.76 -4.25 -23.70
C ALA A 440 8.99 -4.84 -24.89
N ASN A 441 9.67 -5.62 -25.73
CA ASN A 441 9.01 -6.47 -26.68
C ASN A 441 8.35 -7.59 -25.85
N PRO A 442 7.02 -7.76 -25.90
CA PRO A 442 6.34 -8.84 -25.17
C PRO A 442 6.85 -10.25 -25.56
N ALA A 443 7.60 -10.38 -26.66
CA ALA A 443 8.27 -11.62 -27.04
C ALA A 443 9.67 -11.84 -26.41
N ASN A 444 10.25 -10.83 -25.76
CA ASN A 444 11.56 -10.91 -25.08
C ASN A 444 11.63 -9.87 -23.93
N PRO A 445 10.83 -10.05 -22.85
CA PRO A 445 11.04 -9.30 -21.63
C PRO A 445 12.41 -9.68 -21.06
N GLY A 446 13.26 -8.69 -20.75
CA GLY A 446 14.44 -8.94 -19.92
C GLY A 446 15.81 -8.91 -20.61
N LEU A 447 15.97 -8.31 -21.80
CA LEU A 447 17.32 -7.97 -22.28
C LEU A 447 17.81 -6.69 -21.58
N THR A 448 18.71 -6.87 -20.63
CA THR A 448 19.35 -5.80 -19.87
C THR A 448 20.79 -5.62 -20.33
N GLU A 449 21.15 -4.41 -20.74
CA GLU A 449 22.57 -4.01 -20.81
C GLU A 449 23.00 -3.54 -19.42
N LEU A 450 24.01 -4.18 -18.83
CA LEU A 450 24.57 -3.82 -17.54
C LEU A 450 26.01 -3.31 -17.73
N GLY A 451 26.22 -2.03 -17.44
CA GLY A 451 27.55 -1.49 -17.14
C GLY A 451 27.86 -1.67 -15.65
N LEU A 452 29.05 -2.16 -15.33
CA LEU A 452 29.56 -2.21 -13.96
C LEU A 452 31.01 -1.74 -13.91
N ASN A 453 31.30 -0.86 -12.96
CA ASN A 453 32.67 -0.46 -12.62
C ASN A 453 32.92 -0.78 -11.15
N TYR A 454 34.02 -1.47 -10.86
CA TYR A 454 34.45 -1.72 -9.48
C TYR A 454 35.90 -1.29 -9.29
N ARG A 455 36.16 -0.61 -8.18
CA ARG A 455 37.49 -0.24 -7.71
C ARG A 455 37.60 -0.54 -6.22
N SER A 456 38.67 -1.23 -5.82
CA SER A 456 39.10 -1.35 -4.43
C SER A 456 40.51 -0.81 -4.30
N GLY A 457 40.81 -0.10 -3.22
CA GLY A 457 42.11 0.47 -2.85
C GLY A 457 42.54 1.75 -3.57
N PRO A 458 43.55 2.46 -3.01
CA PRO A 458 44.26 3.52 -3.72
C PRO A 458 45.07 2.92 -4.87
N SER A 459 44.67 3.29 -6.10
CA SER A 459 45.20 3.12 -7.47
C SER A 459 46.18 2.01 -7.87
N ASP A 460 47.05 1.46 -7.01
CA ASP A 460 48.27 0.80 -7.50
C ASP A 460 48.37 -0.72 -7.28
N ASN A 461 47.54 -1.36 -6.44
CA ASN A 461 47.71 -2.80 -6.15
C ASN A 461 46.46 -3.60 -5.70
N ARG A 462 45.24 -3.10 -5.97
CA ARG A 462 44.00 -3.79 -5.62
C ARG A 462 43.09 -4.00 -6.84
N PRO A 463 42.17 -4.97 -6.82
CA PRO A 463 41.35 -5.31 -7.98
C PRO A 463 40.50 -4.10 -8.41
N SER A 464 40.70 -3.69 -9.66
CA SER A 464 39.78 -2.84 -10.39
C SER A 464 39.36 -3.56 -11.66
N PHE A 465 38.09 -3.51 -12.00
CA PHE A 465 37.58 -4.10 -13.22
C PHE A 465 36.36 -3.31 -13.70
N SER A 466 36.14 -3.36 -15.01
CA SER A 466 34.95 -2.80 -15.65
C SER A 466 34.36 -3.88 -16.53
N ILE A 467 33.05 -4.07 -16.42
CA ILE A 467 32.28 -5.06 -17.17
C ILE A 467 31.20 -4.30 -17.93
N LYS A 468 31.02 -4.64 -19.21
CA LYS A 468 29.84 -4.29 -19.99
C LYS A 468 29.27 -5.58 -20.53
N SER A 469 28.09 -5.95 -20.04
CA SER A 469 27.45 -7.23 -20.37
C SER A 469 26.04 -7.00 -20.89
N LYS A 470 25.63 -7.83 -21.85
CA LYS A 470 24.22 -7.99 -22.21
C LYS A 470 23.72 -9.25 -21.53
N LEU A 471 22.69 -9.12 -20.72
CA LEU A 471 22.16 -10.17 -19.86
C LEU A 471 20.71 -10.40 -20.21
N GLN A 472 20.28 -11.64 -20.09
CA GLN A 472 18.87 -11.98 -20.02
C GLN A 472 18.59 -12.37 -18.57
N LEU A 473 17.75 -11.57 -17.90
CA LEU A 473 17.42 -11.77 -16.49
C LEU A 473 15.97 -12.20 -16.36
N GLU A 474 15.72 -13.18 -15.50
CA GLU A 474 14.38 -13.54 -15.06
C GLU A 474 14.14 -12.95 -13.66
N PRO A 475 12.93 -12.45 -13.34
CA PRO A 475 12.58 -11.97 -12.01
C PRO A 475 12.89 -13.00 -10.91
N GLY A 476 13.53 -12.56 -9.82
CA GLY A 476 13.88 -13.37 -8.66
C GLY A 476 14.95 -14.45 -8.89
N GLN A 477 15.55 -14.53 -10.09
CA GLN A 477 16.58 -15.51 -10.40
C GLN A 477 17.95 -14.83 -10.57
N PRO A 478 18.86 -14.96 -9.59
CA PRO A 478 20.19 -14.38 -9.69
C PRO A 478 21.04 -15.09 -10.75
N LEU A 479 21.60 -14.32 -11.68
CA LEU A 479 22.52 -14.76 -12.71
C LEU A 479 23.97 -14.42 -12.33
N GLU A 480 24.84 -15.42 -12.28
CA GLU A 480 26.28 -15.21 -12.10
C GLU A 480 26.93 -14.73 -13.42
N ILE A 481 27.50 -13.52 -13.41
CA ILE A 481 28.13 -12.87 -14.56
C ILE A 481 29.64 -13.15 -14.59
N MET A 482 30.25 -13.28 -13.42
CA MET A 482 31.68 -13.53 -13.27
C MET A 482 31.94 -14.31 -11.99
N GLY A 483 32.78 -15.34 -12.07
CA GLY A 483 33.29 -16.08 -10.92
C GLY A 483 34.70 -16.58 -11.19
N SER A 484 35.64 -16.29 -10.29
CA SER A 484 36.98 -16.89 -10.33
C SER A 484 37.14 -17.90 -9.21
N SER A 485 37.36 -19.16 -9.53
CA SER A 485 37.74 -20.16 -8.53
C SER A 485 39.25 -20.05 -8.29
N GLY A 486 39.67 -19.74 -7.06
CA GLY A 486 41.08 -19.83 -6.69
C GLY A 486 41.57 -21.28 -6.86
N SER A 487 42.78 -21.47 -7.39
CA SER A 487 43.37 -22.79 -7.67
C SER A 487 43.47 -23.73 -6.46
N ASP A 488 43.32 -23.19 -5.25
CA ASP A 488 43.64 -23.87 -4.00
C ASP A 488 42.37 -24.22 -3.18
N GLY A 489 41.17 -24.02 -3.74
CA GLY A 489 39.90 -24.30 -3.06
C GLY A 489 39.55 -23.32 -1.92
N SER A 490 40.45 -22.38 -1.58
CA SER A 490 40.11 -21.21 -0.77
C SER A 490 39.36 -20.21 -1.65
N GLY A 491 38.08 -19.99 -1.38
CA GLY A 491 37.17 -19.13 -2.16
C GLY A 491 37.49 -17.63 -2.11
N SER A 492 38.68 -17.22 -2.49
CA SER A 492 39.10 -15.81 -2.64
C SER A 492 38.72 -15.21 -4.00
N GLY A 493 37.75 -15.82 -4.68
CA GLY A 493 37.24 -15.38 -5.98
C GLY A 493 36.35 -14.16 -5.86
N ILE A 494 36.42 -13.26 -6.84
CA ILE A 494 35.37 -12.25 -7.00
C ILE A 494 34.22 -12.92 -7.74
N ARG A 495 33.02 -12.86 -7.16
CA ARG A 495 31.79 -13.36 -7.76
C ARG A 495 30.77 -12.24 -7.90
N LEU A 496 30.24 -12.08 -9.10
CA LEU A 496 29.26 -11.08 -9.46
C LEU A 496 27.94 -11.75 -9.85
N GLU A 497 26.88 -11.42 -9.13
CA GLU A 497 25.52 -11.88 -9.37
C GLU A 497 24.63 -10.67 -9.70
N CYS A 498 23.66 -10.87 -10.58
CA CYS A 498 22.69 -9.86 -10.98
C CYS A 498 21.30 -10.48 -10.99
N GLU A 499 20.33 -9.78 -10.43
CA GLU A 499 18.96 -10.25 -10.24
C GLU A 499 18.01 -9.14 -10.62
N MET A 500 16.95 -9.46 -11.37
CA MET A 500 15.81 -8.57 -11.53
C MET A 500 14.92 -8.74 -10.30
N LEU A 501 14.68 -7.67 -9.56
CA LEU A 501 13.83 -7.73 -8.38
C LEU A 501 12.38 -7.87 -8.82
N ASP A 502 11.67 -8.79 -8.17
CA ASP A 502 10.22 -8.91 -8.31
C ASP A 502 9.58 -7.74 -7.55
N THR A 503 8.67 -7.01 -8.20
CA THR A 503 8.01 -5.86 -7.58
C THR A 503 7.19 -6.25 -6.35
N ASP A 504 6.76 -7.52 -6.28
CA ASP A 504 5.99 -8.10 -5.18
C ASP A 504 6.80 -8.61 -3.97
N THR A 505 8.14 -8.53 -3.99
CA THR A 505 8.96 -9.06 -2.87
C THR A 505 9.21 -8.02 -1.77
N HIS A 506 8.33 -8.01 -0.76
CA HIS A 506 8.43 -7.26 0.50
C HIS A 506 9.52 -7.75 1.46
#